data_AF-A0A3D5XST2-F1
#
_entry.id   AF-A0A3D5XST2-F1
#
_cell.length_a   1.000
_cell.length_b   1.000
_cell.length_c   1.000
_cell.angle_alpha   90.00
_cell.angle_beta   90.00
_cell.angle_gamma   90.00
#
_symmetry.space_group_name_H-M   'P 1'
#
loop_
_entity.id
_entity.type
_entity.pdbx_description
1 polymer ?
#
loop_
_entity_poly.entity_id
_entity_poly.type
_entity_poly.pdbx_seq_one_letter_code
_entity_poly.pdbx_strand_id
1 'polypeptide(L)'
;MQTKSTLKISRILITAVLFFTIPTVSKLFNILIEDMTISYCLAISIVAFIFIVYNWDLFALHYNRSKKNIPDTIFYTIVGVVLLGVLTYINQNFIKGYILLCDEATLKNYIGGAPILIISHSFSFSICMMIAYKSIIDRIKIAISTELVILFSGLFFGLLYTIFYVPFDLDLMITSFLYYSIFFIISSYLYNQSGSFIPAMIAITLVMAYLNLILFI
;
A
#
# COMPACT_ATOMS: atom_id res chain seq x y z
N MET A 1 -23.00 -12.69 6.03
CA MET A 1 -22.97 -12.71 4.54
C MET A 1 -21.86 -13.66 4.11
N GLN A 2 -22.17 -14.84 3.56
CA GLN A 2 -21.15 -15.79 3.08
C GLN A 2 -20.54 -15.26 1.77
N THR A 3 -19.39 -14.59 1.83
CA THR A 3 -18.60 -14.28 0.64
C THR A 3 -17.85 -15.54 0.20
N LYS A 4 -18.34 -16.23 -0.83
CA LYS A 4 -17.51 -17.18 -1.60
C LYS A 4 -16.29 -16.39 -2.11
N SER A 5 -15.08 -16.92 -1.90
CA SER A 5 -13.86 -16.33 -2.47
C SER A 5 -14.03 -16.26 -3.99
N THR A 6 -13.83 -15.07 -4.55
CA THR A 6 -14.11 -14.81 -5.97
C THR A 6 -12.87 -14.95 -6.85
N LEU A 7 -11.66 -14.92 -6.27
CA LEU A 7 -10.42 -14.93 -7.04
C LEU A 7 -9.81 -16.33 -7.19
N LYS A 8 -9.39 -16.67 -8.41
CA LYS A 8 -8.65 -17.92 -8.70
C LYS A 8 -7.30 -17.91 -7.95
N ILE A 9 -6.86 -19.06 -7.43
CA ILE A 9 -5.58 -19.18 -6.70
C ILE A 9 -4.40 -18.70 -7.56
N SER A 10 -4.38 -19.04 -8.85
CA SER A 10 -3.33 -18.58 -9.77
C SER A 10 -3.21 -17.06 -9.83
N ARG A 11 -4.34 -16.33 -9.80
CA ARG A 11 -4.38 -14.87 -9.80
C ARG A 11 -3.82 -14.29 -8.50
N ILE A 12 -4.09 -14.94 -7.36
CA ILE A 12 -3.52 -14.57 -6.07
C ILE A 12 -2.01 -14.76 -6.08
N LEU A 13 -1.52 -15.92 -6.55
CA LEU A 13 -0.09 -16.22 -6.62
C LEU A 13 0.66 -15.26 -7.54
N ILE A 14 0.14 -14.98 -8.74
CA ILE A 14 0.76 -14.03 -9.67
C ILE A 14 0.84 -12.63 -9.05
N THR A 15 -0.25 -12.17 -8.43
CA THR A 15 -0.27 -10.86 -7.76
C THR A 15 0.74 -10.82 -6.60
N ALA A 16 0.82 -11.89 -5.80
CA ALA A 16 1.79 -11.99 -4.72
C ALA A 16 3.24 -11.96 -5.22
N VAL A 17 3.57 -12.76 -6.25
CA VAL A 17 4.92 -12.79 -6.84
C VAL A 17 5.32 -11.43 -7.40
N LEU A 18 4.44 -10.78 -8.16
CA LEU A 18 4.70 -9.45 -8.71
C LEU A 18 4.89 -8.41 -7.60
N PHE A 19 4.09 -8.47 -6.53
CA PHE A 19 4.22 -7.55 -5.40
C PHE A 19 5.54 -7.75 -4.66
N PHE A 20 5.88 -8.98 -4.28
CA PHE A 20 7.07 -9.25 -3.46
C PHE A 20 8.38 -9.17 -4.24
N THR A 21 8.35 -9.17 -5.58
CA THR A 21 9.55 -8.99 -6.41
C THR A 21 9.87 -7.53 -6.73
N ILE A 22 9.01 -6.56 -6.39
CA ILE A 22 9.26 -5.11 -6.59
C ILE A 22 10.66 -4.68 -6.09
N PRO A 23 11.10 -4.99 -4.85
CA PRO A 23 12.42 -4.57 -4.36
C PRO A 23 13.59 -5.17 -5.15
N THR A 24 13.41 -6.36 -5.73
CA THR A 24 14.43 -7.00 -6.56
C THR A 24 14.44 -6.39 -7.96
N VAL A 25 13.27 -6.15 -8.55
CA VAL A 25 13.13 -5.51 -9.86
C VAL A 25 13.67 -4.07 -9.83
N SER A 26 13.44 -3.33 -8.74
CA SER A 26 13.99 -1.97 -8.60
C SER A 26 15.53 -1.97 -8.56
N LYS A 27 16.16 -2.95 -7.90
CA LYS A 27 17.62 -3.13 -7.94
C LYS A 27 18.12 -3.42 -9.36
N LEU A 28 17.38 -4.18 -10.16
CA LEU A 28 17.74 -4.43 -11.56
C LEU A 28 17.66 -3.15 -12.40
N PHE A 29 16.61 -2.34 -12.23
CA PHE A 29 16.53 -1.04 -12.90
C PHE A 29 17.64 -0.08 -12.46
N ASN A 30 18.06 -0.15 -11.20
CA ASN A 30 19.12 0.70 -10.67
C ASN A 30 20.49 0.44 -11.31
N ILE A 31 20.73 -0.73 -11.90
CA ILE A 31 21.96 -1.00 -12.67
C ILE A 31 22.07 -0.05 -13.88
N LEU A 32 20.94 0.42 -14.41
CA LEU A 32 20.89 1.29 -15.60
C LEU A 32 20.61 2.76 -15.25
N ILE A 33 19.77 3.01 -14.25
CA ILE A 33 19.32 4.37 -13.90
C ILE A 33 20.28 5.04 -12.91
N GLU A 34 21.00 4.24 -12.11
CA GLU A 34 21.93 4.72 -11.07
C GLU A 34 21.29 5.61 -9.98
N ASP A 35 19.95 5.63 -9.90
CA ASP A 35 19.17 6.26 -8.83
C ASP A 35 18.11 5.29 -8.30
N MET A 36 18.25 4.89 -7.04
CA MET A 36 17.37 3.88 -6.43
C MET A 36 15.93 4.38 -6.29
N THR A 37 15.71 5.67 -6.03
CA THR A 37 14.38 6.25 -5.86
C THR A 37 13.63 6.23 -7.19
N ILE A 38 14.27 6.67 -8.28
CA ILE A 38 13.69 6.63 -9.62
C ILE A 38 13.44 5.18 -10.05
N SER A 39 14.40 4.28 -9.79
CA SER A 39 14.28 2.85 -10.11
C SER A 39 13.13 2.19 -9.35
N TYR A 40 12.95 2.52 -8.07
CA TYR A 40 11.85 2.01 -7.26
C TYR A 40 10.51 2.57 -7.74
N CYS A 41 10.44 3.88 -8.00
CA CYS A 41 9.25 4.53 -8.54
C CYS A 41 8.83 3.91 -9.89
N LEU A 42 9.79 3.60 -10.76
CA LEU A 42 9.53 2.91 -12.02
C LEU A 42 8.99 1.50 -11.79
N ALA A 43 9.64 0.71 -10.92
CA ALA A 43 9.21 -0.65 -10.60
C ALA A 43 7.78 -0.70 -10.04
N ILE A 44 7.46 0.13 -9.04
CA ILE A 44 6.11 0.16 -8.48
C ILE A 44 5.08 0.67 -9.49
N SER A 45 5.44 1.58 -10.39
CA SER A 45 4.50 2.11 -11.40
C SER A 45 4.18 1.06 -12.47
N ILE A 46 5.17 0.29 -12.92
CA ILE A 46 4.96 -0.84 -13.84
C ILE A 46 4.08 -1.90 -13.17
N VAL A 47 4.38 -2.28 -11.92
CA VAL A 47 3.58 -3.28 -11.21
C VAL A 47 2.17 -2.79 -10.91
N ALA A 48 1.98 -1.51 -10.54
CA ALA A 48 0.67 -0.91 -10.35
C ALA A 48 -0.16 -0.95 -11.63
N PHE A 49 0.45 -0.62 -12.77
CA PHE A 49 -0.20 -0.73 -14.07
C PHE A 49 -0.62 -2.17 -14.38
N ILE A 50 0.29 -3.14 -14.20
CA ILE A 50 -0.02 -4.57 -14.36
C ILE A 50 -1.15 -4.98 -13.43
N PHE A 51 -1.18 -4.48 -12.19
CA PHE A 51 -2.23 -4.80 -11.22
C PHE A 51 -3.59 -4.26 -11.65
N ILE A 52 -3.67 -3.03 -12.16
CA ILE A 52 -4.93 -2.49 -12.68
C ILE A 52 -5.45 -3.35 -13.83
N VAL A 53 -4.59 -3.70 -14.80
CA VAL A 53 -5.00 -4.46 -15.99
C VAL A 53 -5.33 -5.91 -15.63
N TYR A 54 -4.43 -6.60 -14.94
CA TYR A 54 -4.59 -8.01 -14.59
C TYR A 54 -5.69 -8.23 -13.55
N ASN A 55 -5.84 -7.30 -12.61
CA ASN A 55 -6.88 -7.35 -11.60
C ASN A 55 -8.12 -6.48 -11.93
N TRP A 56 -8.37 -6.19 -13.21
CA TRP A 56 -9.42 -5.26 -13.64
C TRP A 56 -10.79 -5.57 -13.03
N ASP A 57 -11.26 -6.82 -13.05
CA ASP A 57 -12.59 -7.14 -12.49
C ASP A 57 -12.71 -6.80 -11.00
N LEU A 58 -11.63 -6.99 -10.25
CA LEU A 58 -11.58 -6.69 -8.82
C LEU A 58 -11.58 -5.17 -8.63
N PHE A 59 -10.71 -4.47 -9.36
CA PHE A 59 -10.61 -3.02 -9.32
C PHE A 59 -11.92 -2.35 -9.72
N ALA A 60 -12.50 -2.74 -10.86
CA ALA A 60 -13.76 -2.23 -11.38
C ALA A 60 -14.93 -2.49 -10.43
N LEU A 61 -14.97 -3.65 -9.77
CA LEU A 61 -15.99 -3.95 -8.76
C LEU A 61 -15.91 -2.98 -7.57
N HIS A 62 -14.72 -2.73 -7.04
CA HIS A 62 -14.53 -1.81 -5.92
C HIS A 62 -14.73 -0.34 -6.32
N TYR A 63 -14.28 0.04 -7.52
CA TYR A 63 -14.56 1.34 -8.11
C TYR A 63 -16.07 1.59 -8.24
N ASN A 64 -16.82 0.63 -8.81
CA ASN A 64 -18.26 0.74 -8.98
C ASN A 64 -19.03 0.79 -7.66
N ARG A 65 -18.60 0.05 -6.63
CA ARG A 65 -19.17 0.16 -5.27
C ARG A 65 -18.96 1.56 -4.68
N SER A 66 -17.75 2.08 -4.82
CA SER A 66 -17.41 3.42 -4.32
C SER A 66 -18.20 4.51 -5.04
N LYS A 67 -18.35 4.39 -6.36
CA LYS A 67 -19.16 5.30 -7.18
C LYS A 67 -20.66 5.24 -6.82
N LYS A 68 -21.18 4.09 -6.41
CA LYS A 68 -22.57 3.96 -5.96
C LYS A 68 -22.79 4.58 -4.58
N ASN A 69 -21.80 4.52 -3.70
CA ASN A 69 -21.85 5.01 -2.32
C ASN A 69 -20.81 6.13 -2.10
N ILE A 70 -20.94 7.24 -2.82
CA ILE A 70 -20.00 8.37 -2.75
C ILE A 70 -19.91 8.97 -1.33
N PRO A 71 -21.01 9.21 -0.60
CA PRO A 71 -20.93 9.79 0.74
C PRO A 71 -20.06 8.96 1.70
N ASP A 72 -20.30 7.64 1.77
CA ASP A 72 -19.51 6.72 2.58
C ASP A 72 -18.05 6.68 2.11
N THR A 73 -17.83 6.67 0.78
CA THR A 73 -16.48 6.69 0.21
C THR A 73 -15.70 7.92 0.68
N ILE A 74 -16.29 9.11 0.58
CA ILE A 74 -15.66 10.36 1.01
C ILE A 74 -15.42 10.35 2.53
N PHE A 75 -16.44 9.97 3.30
CA PHE A 75 -16.35 9.92 4.76
C PHE A 75 -15.21 9.00 5.22
N TYR A 76 -15.16 7.77 4.70
CA TYR A 76 -14.12 6.82 5.06
C TYR A 76 -12.75 7.16 4.46
N THR A 77 -12.67 7.91 3.36
CA THR A 77 -11.40 8.48 2.90
C THR A 77 -10.88 9.51 3.91
N ILE A 78 -11.73 10.42 4.40
CA ILE A 78 -11.34 11.41 5.42
C ILE A 78 -10.89 10.72 6.71
N VAL A 79 -11.68 9.76 7.21
CA VAL A 79 -11.31 8.93 8.37
C VAL A 79 -9.97 8.23 8.13
N GLY A 80 -9.77 7.67 6.94
CA GLY A 80 -8.51 7.02 6.57
C GLY A 80 -7.31 7.98 6.56
N VAL A 81 -7.47 9.19 6.01
CA VAL A 81 -6.41 10.21 6.01
C VAL A 81 -6.03 10.58 7.44
N VAL A 82 -7.01 10.76 8.34
CA VAL A 82 -6.75 11.08 9.75
C VAL A 82 -6.05 9.92 10.46
N LEU A 83 -6.59 8.70 10.37
CA LEU A 83 -6.03 7.53 11.08
C LEU A 83 -4.61 7.18 10.58
N LEU A 84 -4.41 7.17 9.27
CA LEU A 84 -3.08 6.90 8.70
C LEU A 84 -2.12 8.06 8.94
N GLY A 85 -2.59 9.32 8.86
CA GLY A 85 -1.79 10.49 9.18
C GLY A 85 -1.30 10.50 10.63
N VAL A 86 -2.19 10.19 11.58
CA VAL A 86 -1.83 10.02 13.00
C VAL A 86 -0.85 8.86 13.19
N LEU A 87 -1.10 7.71 12.56
CA LEU A 87 -0.18 6.56 12.63
C LEU A 87 1.21 6.94 12.10
N THR A 88 1.28 7.61 10.96
CA THR A 88 2.56 8.01 10.38
C THR A 88 3.25 9.08 11.21
N TYR A 89 2.51 10.03 11.79
CA TYR A 89 3.07 10.99 12.75
C TYR A 89 3.68 10.27 13.97
N ILE A 90 2.95 9.31 14.55
CA ILE A 90 3.46 8.48 15.66
C ILE A 90 4.70 7.71 15.21
N ASN A 91 4.72 7.19 13.99
CA ASN A 91 5.87 6.48 13.47
C ASN A 91 7.10 7.36 13.34
N GLN A 92 6.96 8.56 12.78
CA GLN A 92 8.05 9.50 12.59
C GLN A 92 8.65 9.99 13.92
N ASN A 93 7.87 10.06 14.99
CA ASN A 93 8.33 10.56 16.29
C ASN A 93 8.77 9.46 17.26
N PHE A 94 8.08 8.31 17.27
CA PHE A 94 8.22 7.29 18.32
C PHE A 94 8.60 5.89 17.80
N ILE A 95 7.82 5.32 16.87
CA ILE A 95 8.02 3.90 16.46
C ILE A 95 9.29 3.76 15.61
N LYS A 96 9.60 4.75 14.76
CA LYS A 96 10.76 4.77 13.85
C LYS A 96 10.81 3.57 12.89
N GLY A 97 9.65 3.02 12.53
CA GLY A 97 9.54 2.00 11.50
C GLY A 97 9.84 2.55 10.10
N TYR A 98 10.29 1.67 9.21
CA TYR A 98 10.63 2.00 7.83
C TYR A 98 9.39 2.45 7.04
N ILE A 99 9.50 3.61 6.40
CA ILE A 99 8.51 4.10 5.43
C ILE A 99 9.21 4.23 4.10
N LEU A 100 8.64 3.60 3.07
CA LEU A 100 9.11 3.75 1.70
C LEU A 100 8.73 5.16 1.20
N LEU A 101 9.67 6.11 1.30
CA LEU A 101 9.57 7.47 0.79
C LEU A 101 10.62 7.70 -0.30
N CYS A 102 10.43 8.75 -1.10
CA CYS A 102 11.44 9.23 -2.02
C CYS A 102 12.64 9.78 -1.24
N ASP A 103 13.85 9.55 -1.76
CA ASP A 103 15.05 10.15 -1.20
C ASP A 103 15.07 11.67 -1.42
N GLU A 104 15.46 12.41 -0.37
CA GLU A 104 15.52 13.88 -0.38
C GLU A 104 16.53 14.40 -1.41
N ALA A 105 17.70 13.74 -1.54
CA ALA A 105 18.71 14.16 -2.50
C ALA A 105 18.21 13.95 -3.93
N THR A 106 17.55 12.83 -4.23
CA THR A 106 16.91 12.63 -5.55
C THR A 106 15.89 13.74 -5.84
N LEU A 107 15.00 14.06 -4.89
CA LEU A 107 13.98 15.09 -5.08
C LEU A 107 14.59 16.48 -5.33
N LYS A 108 15.67 16.83 -4.63
CA LYS A 108 16.38 18.11 -4.78
C LYS A 108 17.27 18.17 -6.03
N ASN A 109 17.78 17.05 -6.52
CA ASN A 109 18.55 16.99 -7.76
C ASN A 109 17.65 17.08 -9.01
N TYR A 110 16.40 16.59 -8.92
CA TYR A 110 15.45 16.55 -10.03
C TYR A 110 14.21 17.43 -9.79
N ILE A 111 14.41 18.70 -9.38
CA ILE A 111 13.33 19.64 -9.00
C ILE A 111 12.18 19.69 -10.03
N GLY A 112 12.50 19.76 -11.32
CA GLY A 112 11.48 19.81 -12.39
C GLY A 112 10.66 18.52 -12.53
N GLY A 113 11.23 17.37 -12.15
CA GLY A 113 10.56 16.05 -12.18
C GLY A 113 9.98 15.62 -10.83
N ALA A 114 10.35 16.28 -9.74
CA ALA A 114 9.97 15.91 -8.37
C ALA A 114 8.44 15.83 -8.17
N PRO A 115 7.60 16.78 -8.65
CA PRO A 115 6.14 16.64 -8.51
C PRO A 115 5.59 15.38 -9.17
N ILE A 116 6.11 15.01 -10.34
CA ILE A 116 5.71 13.80 -11.08
C ILE A 116 6.15 12.56 -10.30
N LEU A 117 7.38 12.56 -9.76
CA LEU A 117 7.91 11.48 -8.95
C LEU A 117 7.06 11.25 -7.69
N ILE A 118 6.75 12.33 -6.95
CA ILE A 118 5.95 12.28 -5.71
C ILE A 118 4.55 11.69 -5.98
N ILE A 119 3.86 12.19 -7.01
CA ILE A 119 2.52 11.73 -7.36
C ILE A 119 2.56 10.27 -7.84
N SER A 120 3.46 9.96 -8.77
CA SER A 120 3.58 8.62 -9.34
C SER A 120 3.97 7.59 -8.28
N HIS A 121 4.92 7.93 -7.41
CA HIS A 121 5.33 7.07 -6.32
C HIS A 121 4.16 6.80 -5.36
N SER A 122 3.51 7.86 -4.85
CA SER A 122 2.45 7.73 -3.84
C SER A 122 1.22 7.00 -4.38
N PHE A 123 0.81 7.31 -5.61
CA PHE A 123 -0.34 6.67 -6.25
C PHE A 123 -0.06 5.20 -6.58
N SER A 124 1.05 4.91 -7.25
CA SER A 124 1.43 3.54 -7.61
C SER A 124 1.65 2.67 -6.39
N PHE A 125 2.29 3.20 -5.35
CA PHE A 125 2.45 2.50 -4.08
C PHE A 125 1.10 2.11 -3.48
N SER A 126 0.14 3.04 -3.42
CA SER A 126 -1.19 2.76 -2.86
C SER A 126 -1.93 1.66 -3.62
N ILE A 127 -1.84 1.65 -4.96
CA ILE A 127 -2.47 0.64 -5.81
C ILE A 127 -1.85 -0.73 -5.54
N CYS A 128 -0.52 -0.80 -5.58
CA CYS A 128 0.22 -2.03 -5.31
C CYS A 128 -0.17 -2.61 -3.94
N MET A 129 -0.16 -1.77 -2.90
CA MET A 129 -0.49 -2.16 -1.55
C MET A 129 -1.92 -2.69 -1.43
N MET A 130 -2.91 -1.93 -1.93
CA MET A 130 -4.33 -2.30 -1.73
C MET A 130 -4.77 -3.49 -2.59
N ILE A 131 -4.29 -3.59 -3.83
CA ILE A 131 -4.62 -4.73 -4.69
C ILE A 131 -3.91 -5.99 -4.20
N ALA A 132 -2.63 -5.92 -3.82
CA ALA A 132 -1.91 -7.07 -3.26
C ALA A 132 -2.55 -7.53 -1.95
N TYR A 133 -2.81 -6.59 -1.03
CA TYR A 133 -3.49 -6.85 0.23
C TYR A 133 -4.81 -7.58 -0.02
N LYS A 134 -5.71 -6.99 -0.81
CA LYS A 134 -7.03 -7.56 -1.06
C LYS A 134 -6.97 -8.94 -1.73
N SER A 135 -6.04 -9.13 -2.66
CA SER A 135 -5.90 -10.40 -3.39
C SER A 135 -5.37 -11.52 -2.49
N ILE A 136 -4.36 -11.24 -1.68
CA ILE A 136 -3.71 -12.24 -0.82
C ILE A 136 -4.65 -12.68 0.31
N ILE A 137 -5.39 -11.74 0.90
CA ILE A 137 -6.29 -12.05 2.01
C ILE A 137 -7.66 -12.58 1.57
N ASP A 138 -7.99 -12.62 0.27
CA ASP A 138 -9.33 -12.98 -0.24
C ASP A 138 -9.81 -14.35 0.28
N ARG A 139 -8.87 -15.26 0.55
CA ARG A 139 -9.14 -16.62 1.02
C ARG A 139 -9.02 -16.79 2.53
N ILE A 140 -8.61 -15.76 3.27
CA ILE A 140 -8.55 -15.80 4.73
C ILE A 140 -9.98 -15.70 5.26
N LYS A 141 -10.53 -16.85 5.66
CA LYS A 141 -11.83 -16.96 6.30
C LYS A 141 -11.63 -17.42 7.73
N ILE A 142 -11.43 -16.47 8.64
CA ILE A 142 -11.44 -16.78 10.07
C ILE A 142 -12.91 -16.82 10.48
N ALA A 143 -13.40 -18.01 10.81
CA ALA A 143 -14.81 -18.33 10.93
C ALA A 143 -15.50 -17.75 12.20
N ILE A 144 -14.81 -16.88 12.96
CA ILE A 144 -15.18 -16.58 14.35
C ILE A 144 -15.72 -15.14 14.51
N SER A 145 -15.04 -14.11 13.97
CA SER A 145 -15.56 -12.73 13.98
C SER A 145 -14.88 -11.81 12.95
N THR A 146 -15.56 -10.72 12.57
CA THR A 146 -15.07 -9.72 11.60
C THR A 146 -13.82 -9.00 12.13
N GLU A 147 -13.78 -8.74 13.44
CA GLU A 147 -12.67 -8.07 14.13
C GLU A 147 -11.40 -8.91 14.08
N LEU A 148 -11.53 -10.24 14.27
CA LEU A 148 -10.40 -11.15 14.14
C LEU A 148 -9.90 -11.23 12.71
N VAL A 149 -10.81 -11.22 11.71
CA VAL A 149 -10.38 -11.13 10.31
C VAL A 149 -9.59 -9.86 10.06
N ILE A 150 -10.06 -8.70 10.53
CA ILE A 150 -9.36 -7.41 10.41
C ILE A 150 -7.98 -7.47 11.06
N LEU A 151 -7.89 -7.98 12.28
CA LEU A 151 -6.64 -8.07 13.04
C LEU A 151 -5.64 -9.01 12.35
N PHE A 152 -6.03 -10.24 12.06
CA PHE A 152 -5.12 -11.25 11.52
C PHE A 152 -4.71 -10.96 10.07
N SER A 153 -5.61 -10.44 9.24
CA SER A 153 -5.25 -10.01 7.88
C SER A 153 -4.24 -8.87 7.90
N GLY A 154 -4.41 -7.92 8.82
CA GLY A 154 -3.46 -6.82 9.01
C GLY A 154 -2.10 -7.28 9.52
N LEU A 155 -2.06 -8.12 10.56
CA LEU A 155 -0.82 -8.70 11.09
C LEU A 155 -0.09 -9.54 10.04
N PHE A 156 -0.81 -10.42 9.34
CA PHE A 156 -0.22 -11.29 8.33
C PHE A 156 0.41 -10.50 7.19
N PHE A 157 -0.32 -9.52 6.64
CA PHE A 157 0.20 -8.73 5.54
C PHE A 157 1.28 -7.74 5.99
N GLY A 158 1.18 -7.20 7.21
CA GLY A 158 2.24 -6.41 7.83
C GLY A 158 3.54 -7.19 7.98
N LEU A 159 3.47 -8.47 8.38
CA LEU A 159 4.62 -9.37 8.44
C LEU A 159 5.22 -9.59 7.05
N LEU A 160 4.39 -9.94 6.06
CA LEU A 160 4.86 -10.15 4.69
C LEU A 160 5.53 -8.89 4.13
N TYR A 161 4.90 -7.72 4.30
CA TYR A 161 5.52 -6.46 3.86
C TYR A 161 6.89 -6.27 4.51
N THR A 162 6.98 -6.46 5.83
CA THR A 162 8.23 -6.31 6.58
C THR A 162 9.34 -7.22 6.04
N ILE A 163 9.03 -8.50 5.79
CA ILE A 163 10.01 -9.48 5.31
C ILE A 163 10.59 -9.09 3.94
N PHE A 164 9.76 -8.57 3.04
CA PHE A 164 10.17 -8.35 1.65
C PHE A 164 10.66 -6.93 1.35
N TYR A 165 10.14 -5.91 2.05
CA TYR A 165 10.37 -4.51 1.73
C TYR A 165 11.32 -3.79 2.68
N VAL A 166 11.40 -4.23 3.94
CA VAL A 166 12.22 -3.55 4.94
C VAL A 166 13.67 -4.03 4.83
N PRO A 167 14.66 -3.11 4.88
CA PRO A 167 16.06 -3.49 4.96
C PRO A 167 16.32 -4.48 6.11
N PHE A 168 17.26 -5.40 5.92
CA PHE A 168 17.55 -6.45 6.90
C PHE A 168 18.31 -5.89 8.10
N ASP A 169 17.55 -5.37 9.06
CA ASP A 169 17.97 -4.87 10.36
C ASP A 169 16.89 -5.27 11.37
N LEU A 170 17.25 -6.01 12.42
CA LEU A 170 16.26 -6.62 13.32
C LEU A 170 15.41 -5.57 14.05
N ASP A 171 16.02 -4.49 14.53
CA ASP A 171 15.33 -3.45 15.28
C ASP A 171 14.39 -2.66 14.35
N LEU A 172 14.87 -2.35 13.14
CA LEU A 172 14.05 -1.74 12.10
C LEU A 172 12.91 -2.66 11.66
N MET A 173 13.15 -3.97 11.53
CA MET A 173 12.12 -4.93 11.15
C MET A 173 11.03 -5.06 12.22
N ILE A 174 11.38 -5.07 13.51
CA ILE A 174 10.40 -5.12 14.61
C ILE A 174 9.52 -3.87 14.60
N THR A 175 10.14 -2.69 14.53
CA THR A 175 9.42 -1.41 14.52
C THR A 175 8.57 -1.24 13.25
N SER A 176 9.08 -1.66 12.10
CA SER A 176 8.35 -1.67 10.83
C SER A 176 7.19 -2.66 10.85
N PHE A 177 7.36 -3.84 11.44
CA PHE A 177 6.28 -4.81 11.60
C PHE A 177 5.13 -4.23 12.41
N LEU A 178 5.44 -3.55 13.52
CA LEU A 178 4.43 -2.87 14.33
C LEU A 178 3.68 -1.81 13.52
N TYR A 179 4.42 -0.95 12.81
CA TYR A 179 3.85 0.10 11.96
C TYR A 179 2.94 -0.47 10.86
N TYR A 180 3.45 -1.40 10.05
CA TYR A 180 2.69 -1.95 8.92
C TYR A 180 1.53 -2.82 9.38
N SER A 181 1.64 -3.50 10.52
CA SER A 181 0.51 -4.23 11.10
C SER A 181 -0.67 -3.29 11.37
N ILE A 182 -0.44 -2.17 12.05
CA ILE A 182 -1.49 -1.18 12.34
C ILE A 182 -1.99 -0.53 11.04
N PHE A 183 -1.09 -0.22 10.12
CA PHE A 183 -1.42 0.33 8.80
C PHE A 183 -2.41 -0.57 8.04
N PHE A 184 -2.17 -1.88 7.99
CA PHE A 184 -3.06 -2.82 7.31
C PHE A 184 -4.32 -3.14 8.11
N ILE A 185 -4.29 -3.09 9.45
CA ILE A 185 -5.50 -3.16 10.29
C ILE A 185 -6.43 -1.99 9.96
N ILE A 186 -5.92 -0.76 9.89
CA ILE A 186 -6.69 0.43 9.48
C ILE A 186 -7.24 0.23 8.07
N SER A 187 -6.41 -0.22 7.12
CA SER A 187 -6.83 -0.46 5.74
C SER A 187 -7.95 -1.51 5.63
N SER A 188 -7.84 -2.59 6.43
CA SER A 188 -8.85 -3.65 6.54
C SER A 188 -10.16 -3.13 7.14
N TYR A 189 -10.06 -2.28 8.17
CA TYR A 189 -11.21 -1.61 8.77
C TYR A 189 -11.94 -0.72 7.76
N LEU A 190 -11.22 0.15 7.05
CA LEU A 190 -11.79 1.03 6.02
C LEU A 190 -12.48 0.22 4.91
N TYR A 191 -11.85 -0.89 4.49
CA TYR A 191 -12.43 -1.82 3.54
C TYR A 191 -13.74 -2.43 4.05
N ASN A 192 -13.76 -2.87 5.32
CA ASN A 192 -14.94 -3.49 5.91
C ASN A 192 -16.11 -2.50 6.02
N GLN A 193 -15.84 -1.26 6.39
CA GLN A 193 -16.88 -0.24 6.55
C GLN A 193 -17.46 0.26 5.22
N SER A 194 -16.61 0.46 4.21
CA SER A 194 -17.03 1.01 2.92
C SER A 194 -17.37 -0.06 1.86
N GLY A 195 -17.05 -1.33 2.13
CA GLY A 195 -17.16 -2.42 1.16
C GLY A 195 -16.19 -2.32 -0.03
N SER A 196 -15.19 -1.43 0.06
CA SER A 196 -14.27 -1.06 -1.01
C SER A 196 -12.87 -0.74 -0.48
N PHE A 197 -11.82 -1.10 -1.22
CA PHE A 197 -10.46 -0.67 -0.86
C PHE A 197 -10.13 0.75 -1.36
N ILE A 198 -11.00 1.36 -2.17
CA ILE A 198 -10.76 2.68 -2.77
C ILE A 198 -10.56 3.77 -1.71
N PRO A 199 -11.34 3.84 -0.61
CA PRO A 199 -11.10 4.85 0.42
C PRO A 199 -9.71 4.77 1.04
N ALA A 200 -9.24 3.56 1.36
CA ALA A 200 -7.90 3.32 1.87
C ALA A 200 -6.83 3.68 0.84
N MET A 201 -7.01 3.29 -0.43
CA MET A 201 -6.09 3.61 -1.53
C MET A 201 -5.88 5.12 -1.69
N ILE A 202 -6.97 5.90 -1.67
CA ILE A 202 -6.90 7.37 -1.77
C ILE A 202 -6.25 7.95 -0.51
N ALA A 203 -6.63 7.49 0.68
CA ALA A 203 -6.04 7.97 1.93
C ALA A 203 -4.53 7.74 1.99
N ILE A 204 -4.06 6.55 1.60
CA ILE A 204 -2.63 6.22 1.51
C ILE A 204 -1.92 7.12 0.50
N THR A 205 -2.52 7.32 -0.68
CA THR A 205 -1.96 8.22 -1.70
C THR A 205 -1.73 9.62 -1.14
N LEU A 206 -2.74 10.19 -0.46
CA LEU A 206 -2.67 11.54 0.09
C LEU A 206 -1.63 11.66 1.21
N VAL A 207 -1.62 10.71 2.15
CA VAL A 207 -0.66 10.72 3.27
C VAL A 207 0.77 10.57 2.77
N MET A 208 1.02 9.64 1.83
CA MET A 208 2.36 9.44 1.25
C MET A 208 2.79 10.62 0.38
N ALA A 209 1.88 11.21 -0.40
CA ALA A 209 2.19 12.38 -1.21
C ALA A 209 2.55 13.58 -0.32
N TYR A 210 1.82 13.79 0.77
CA TYR A 210 2.11 14.84 1.75
C TYR A 210 3.49 14.66 2.40
N LEU A 211 3.84 13.44 2.82
CA LEU A 211 5.16 13.16 3.41
C LEU A 211 6.30 13.40 2.41
N ASN A 212 6.15 12.91 1.18
CA ASN A 212 7.15 13.15 0.13
C ASN A 212 7.25 14.63 -0.25
N LEU A 213 6.15 15.39 -0.16
CA LEU A 213 6.16 16.83 -0.37
C LEU A 213 6.89 17.57 0.76
N ILE A 214 6.76 17.14 2.01
CA ILE A 214 7.55 17.68 3.12
C ILE A 214 9.05 17.46 2.90
N LEU A 215 9.46 16.29 2.37
CA LEU A 215 10.87 16.02 2.06
C LEU A 215 11.41 16.90 0.92
N PHE A 216 10.55 17.35 0.02
CA PHE A 216 10.94 18.17 -1.12
C PHE A 216 11.12 19.65 -0.77
N ILE A 217 10.35 20.18 0.18
CA ILE A 217 10.38 21.57 0.61
C ILE A 217 11.55 21.81 1.57
#